data_AF-A0A1R4H5G4-F1
#
_entry.id   AF-A0A1R4H5G4-F1
#
_cell.length_a   1.000
_cell.length_b   1.000
_cell.length_c   1.000
_cell.angle_alpha   90.00
_cell.angle_beta   90.00
_cell.angle_gamma   90.00
#
_symmetry.space_group_name_H-M   'P 1'
#
loop_
_entity.id
_entity.type
_entity.pdbx_description
1 polymer ?
#
loop_
_entity_poly.entity_id
_entity_poly.type
_entity_poly.pdbx_seq_one_letter_code
_entity_poly.pdbx_strand_id
1 'polypeptide(L)'
;MAHYDLNLVILSFIVTVVGAFIALIVMRDALLRPSDSRRGLIALAALCLGGVAIWSMHFMGILAFDRDGVAISYNLWLTAFSFYIGVGAVYVGLTIIAIDEFKIGAVISTGILVGIGVAGMYYSSLLSMQIQADAHWNWGVAALSLLIAITACIIALWLAVHVSRVWQMLIGAMLLGGVVCAMHYTVMAAVEFVYNPALPAVNAINVTALVFSLSIATLDMLVVVLAIAQSVSEANQRKFSAL
;
A
#
# COMPACT_ATOMS: atom_id res chain seq x y z
N MET A 1 21.65 18.30 -1.70
CA MET A 1 21.38 17.62 -0.40
C MET A 1 20.09 16.82 -0.58
N ALA A 2 19.81 15.77 0.21
CA ALA A 2 18.56 15.05 0.03
C ALA A 2 17.37 15.93 0.47
N HIS A 3 16.41 16.16 -0.43
CA HIS A 3 15.20 16.93 -0.14
C HIS A 3 13.97 16.13 -0.56
N TYR A 4 12.84 16.43 0.08
CA TYR A 4 11.56 15.82 -0.28
C TYR A 4 10.67 16.83 -1.00
N ASP A 5 10.15 16.48 -2.17
CA ASP A 5 9.07 17.23 -2.80
C ASP A 5 7.79 17.06 -1.97
N LEU A 6 7.44 18.11 -1.24
CA LEU A 6 6.27 18.13 -0.36
C LEU A 6 4.97 17.85 -1.11
N ASN A 7 4.85 18.17 -2.40
CA ASN A 7 3.65 17.88 -3.16
C ASN A 7 3.46 16.37 -3.34
N LEU A 8 4.54 15.64 -3.63
CA LEU A 8 4.50 14.18 -3.77
C LEU A 8 4.34 13.48 -2.41
N VAL A 9 4.89 14.05 -1.33
CA VAL A 9 4.63 13.57 0.05
C VAL A 9 3.15 13.71 0.40
N ILE A 10 2.54 14.87 0.13
CA ILE A 10 1.12 15.10 0.41
C ILE A 10 0.25 14.21 -0.49
N LEU A 11 0.60 14.08 -1.77
CA LEU A 11 -0.13 13.22 -2.70
C LEU A 11 -0.07 11.74 -2.28
N SER A 12 1.10 11.24 -1.88
CA SER A 12 1.25 9.86 -1.42
C SER A 12 0.42 9.60 -0.16
N PHE A 13 0.36 10.58 0.76
CA PHE A 13 -0.52 10.53 1.92
C PHE A 13 -2.01 10.48 1.53
N ILE A 14 -2.45 11.33 0.61
CA ILE A 14 -3.85 11.33 0.15
C ILE A 14 -4.20 9.99 -0.51
N VAL A 15 -3.33 9.47 -1.39
CA VAL A 15 -3.54 8.19 -2.08
C VAL A 15 -3.66 7.04 -1.07
N THR A 16 -2.81 7.01 -0.04
CA THR A 16 -2.93 5.97 1.00
C THR A 16 -4.21 6.06 1.79
N VAL A 17 -4.63 7.28 2.18
CA VAL A 17 -5.89 7.48 2.92
C VAL A 17 -7.10 7.07 2.07
N VAL A 18 -7.14 7.47 0.78
CA VAL A 18 -8.23 7.11 -0.12
C VAL A 18 -8.28 5.59 -0.33
N GLY A 19 -7.15 4.96 -0.65
CA GLY A 19 -7.07 3.51 -0.84
C GLY A 19 -7.52 2.73 0.40
N ALA A 20 -7.05 3.13 1.58
CA ALA A 20 -7.42 2.51 2.85
C ALA A 20 -8.91 2.70 3.17
N PHE A 21 -9.44 3.90 2.97
CA PHE A 21 -10.86 4.20 3.21
C PHE A 21 -11.79 3.35 2.34
N ILE A 22 -11.50 3.29 1.04
CA ILE A 22 -12.28 2.49 0.10
C ILE A 22 -12.15 1.00 0.41
N ALA A 23 -10.96 0.52 0.77
CA ALA A 23 -10.77 -0.86 1.19
C ALA A 23 -11.63 -1.23 2.40
N LEU A 24 -11.73 -0.35 3.41
CA LEU A 24 -12.58 -0.59 4.59
C LEU A 24 -14.07 -0.63 4.22
N ILE A 25 -14.53 0.21 3.29
CA ILE A 25 -15.91 0.18 2.77
C ILE A 25 -16.20 -1.14 2.07
N VAL A 26 -15.35 -1.52 1.11
CA VAL A 26 -15.50 -2.75 0.31
C VAL A 26 -15.44 -3.97 1.22
N MET A 27 -14.55 -3.98 2.21
CA MET A 27 -14.43 -5.07 3.17
C MET A 27 -15.68 -5.20 4.06
N ARG A 28 -16.25 -4.10 4.55
CA ARG A 28 -17.54 -4.13 5.26
C ARG A 28 -18.62 -4.76 4.39
N ASP A 29 -18.69 -4.37 3.11
CA ASP A 29 -19.69 -4.92 2.20
C ASP A 29 -19.46 -6.41 1.89
N ALA A 30 -18.19 -6.85 1.88
CA ALA A 30 -17.81 -8.27 1.78
C ALA A 30 -18.28 -9.09 3.00
N LEU A 31 -18.11 -8.55 4.21
CA LEU A 31 -18.49 -9.24 5.45
C LEU A 31 -20.01 -9.41 5.62
N LEU A 32 -20.81 -8.58 4.95
CA LEU A 32 -22.27 -8.70 4.93
C LEU A 32 -22.77 -9.81 3.98
N ARG A 33 -21.88 -10.49 3.25
CA ARG A 33 -22.24 -11.53 2.27
C ARG A 33 -21.96 -12.96 2.78
N PRO A 34 -22.72 -13.95 2.26
CA PRO A 34 -22.34 -15.36 2.36
C PRO A 34 -20.90 -15.61 1.87
N SER A 35 -20.27 -16.67 2.37
CA SER A 35 -18.88 -17.05 2.05
C SER A 35 -18.59 -17.14 0.55
N ASP A 36 -19.55 -17.66 -0.22
CA ASP A 36 -19.32 -18.00 -1.62
C ASP A 36 -19.33 -16.76 -2.53
N SER A 37 -19.97 -15.67 -2.10
CA SER A 37 -20.11 -14.44 -2.88
C SER A 37 -19.20 -13.30 -2.44
N ARG A 38 -18.41 -13.46 -1.36
CA ARG A 38 -17.55 -12.38 -0.83
C ARG A 38 -16.15 -12.32 -1.45
N ARG A 39 -15.69 -13.39 -2.12
CA ARG A 39 -14.30 -13.50 -2.63
C ARG A 39 -13.90 -12.34 -3.55
N GLY A 40 -14.79 -11.94 -4.46
CA GLY A 40 -14.53 -10.82 -5.37
C GLY A 40 -14.37 -9.48 -4.64
N LEU A 41 -15.14 -9.24 -3.58
CA LEU A 41 -15.01 -8.04 -2.77
C LEU A 41 -13.76 -8.05 -1.90
N ILE A 42 -13.35 -9.21 -1.38
CA ILE A 42 -12.07 -9.34 -0.67
C ILE A 42 -10.91 -9.05 -1.63
N ALA A 43 -10.94 -9.55 -2.86
CA ALA A 43 -9.94 -9.25 -3.88
C ALA A 43 -9.88 -7.75 -4.21
N LEU A 44 -11.03 -7.10 -4.36
CA LEU A 44 -11.13 -5.67 -4.58
C LEU A 44 -10.62 -4.84 -3.38
N ALA A 45 -10.99 -5.22 -2.15
CA ALA A 45 -10.48 -4.57 -0.94
C ALA A 45 -8.96 -4.73 -0.81
N ALA A 46 -8.42 -5.90 -1.17
CA ALA A 46 -6.98 -6.14 -1.20
C ALA A 46 -6.27 -5.32 -2.28
N LEU A 47 -6.89 -5.12 -3.44
CA LEU A 47 -6.37 -4.24 -4.48
C LEU A 47 -6.34 -2.77 -4.02
N CYS A 48 -7.40 -2.30 -3.34
CA CYS A 48 -7.45 -0.96 -2.77
C CYS A 48 -6.44 -0.76 -1.63
N LEU A 49 -6.29 -1.73 -0.71
CA LEU A 49 -5.38 -1.58 0.42
C LEU A 49 -3.93 -1.90 0.04
N GLY A 50 -3.66 -3.07 -0.54
CA GLY A 50 -2.30 -3.50 -0.90
C GLY A 50 -1.74 -2.77 -2.12
N GLY A 51 -2.57 -2.55 -3.14
CA GLY A 51 -2.18 -1.87 -4.38
C GLY A 51 -2.17 -0.35 -4.20
N VAL A 52 -3.34 0.25 -4.07
CA VAL A 52 -3.45 1.72 -3.99
C VAL A 52 -2.83 2.25 -2.70
N ALA A 53 -3.24 1.72 -1.54
CA ALA A 53 -2.88 2.37 -0.28
C ALA A 53 -1.43 2.15 0.15
N ILE A 54 -0.85 0.99 -0.16
CA ILE A 54 0.49 0.63 0.30
C ILE A 54 1.50 0.72 -0.85
N TRP A 55 1.26 0.04 -1.97
CA TRP A 55 2.23 -0.01 -3.08
C TRP A 55 2.35 1.30 -3.85
N SER A 56 1.25 1.91 -4.27
CA SER A 56 1.27 3.18 -5.03
C SER A 56 1.85 4.31 -4.19
N MET A 57 1.43 4.40 -2.93
CA MET A 57 2.00 5.32 -1.95
C MET A 57 3.52 5.13 -1.81
N HIS A 58 4.02 3.89 -1.75
CA HIS A 58 5.45 3.63 -1.62
C HIS A 58 6.23 4.21 -2.80
N PHE A 59 5.81 3.93 -4.03
CA PHE A 59 6.50 4.47 -5.21
C PHE A 59 6.38 6.00 -5.29
N MET A 60 5.23 6.60 -4.97
CA MET A 60 5.11 8.05 -4.88
C MET A 60 6.03 8.65 -3.81
N GLY A 61 6.19 7.98 -2.67
CA GLY A 61 7.10 8.38 -1.59
C GLY A 61 8.57 8.32 -2.00
N ILE A 62 8.96 7.32 -2.78
CA ILE A 62 10.31 7.23 -3.37
C ILE A 62 10.52 8.38 -4.35
N LEU A 63 9.55 8.65 -5.23
CA LEU A 63 9.66 9.73 -6.21
C LEU A 63 9.69 11.11 -5.56
N ALA A 64 9.12 11.24 -4.36
CA ALA A 64 9.25 12.44 -3.56
C ALA A 64 10.67 12.68 -3.06
N PHE A 65 11.49 11.62 -2.93
CA PHE A 65 12.89 11.73 -2.54
C PHE A 65 13.74 12.19 -3.73
N ASP A 66 14.03 13.48 -3.76
CA ASP A 66 14.88 14.08 -4.79
C ASP A 66 16.35 14.11 -4.34
N ARG A 67 17.22 13.67 -5.24
CA ARG A 67 18.67 13.68 -5.10
C ARG A 67 19.22 14.38 -6.32
N ASP A 68 19.57 15.66 -6.13
CA ASP A 68 20.18 16.52 -7.15
C ASP A 68 21.18 15.73 -8.02
N GLY A 69 20.84 15.52 -9.30
CA GLY A 69 21.73 14.94 -10.30
C GLY A 69 21.85 13.41 -10.36
N VAL A 70 21.05 12.66 -9.60
CA VAL A 70 21.07 11.18 -9.67
C VAL A 70 19.81 10.67 -10.38
N ALA A 71 19.98 10.15 -11.59
CA ALA A 71 18.89 9.51 -12.33
C ALA A 71 18.46 8.20 -11.66
N ILE A 72 17.16 8.02 -11.47
CA ILE A 72 16.54 6.80 -10.97
C ILE A 72 15.67 6.21 -12.07
N SER A 73 15.90 4.95 -12.44
CA SER A 73 14.98 4.16 -13.26
C SER A 73 14.48 2.94 -12.50
N TYR A 74 13.49 2.24 -13.05
CA TYR A 74 12.87 1.08 -12.40
C TYR A 74 12.85 -0.13 -13.31
N ASN A 75 13.20 -1.28 -12.76
CA ASN A 75 12.98 -2.56 -13.40
C ASN A 75 11.49 -2.92 -13.35
N LEU A 76 10.81 -2.87 -14.50
CA LEU A 76 9.37 -3.12 -14.62
C LEU A 76 8.94 -4.47 -14.06
N TRP A 77 9.75 -5.52 -14.21
CA TRP A 77 9.42 -6.87 -13.71
C TRP A 77 9.42 -6.92 -12.19
N LEU A 78 10.45 -6.37 -11.54
CA LEU A 78 10.51 -6.31 -10.08
C LEU A 78 9.46 -5.37 -9.50
N THR A 79 9.19 -4.25 -10.17
CA THR A 79 8.11 -3.32 -9.81
C THR A 79 6.75 -4.02 -9.87
N ALA A 80 6.45 -4.76 -10.96
CA ALA A 80 5.22 -5.54 -11.04
C ALA A 80 5.18 -6.69 -10.01
N PHE A 81 6.30 -7.37 -9.77
CA PHE A 81 6.39 -8.44 -8.79
C PHE A 81 6.10 -7.93 -7.36
N SER A 82 6.64 -6.77 -6.99
CA SER A 82 6.36 -6.14 -5.70
C SER A 82 4.87 -5.84 -5.52
N PHE A 83 4.18 -5.38 -6.57
CA PHE A 83 2.74 -5.14 -6.55
C PHE A 83 1.97 -6.42 -6.19
N TYR A 84 2.29 -7.54 -6.84
CA TYR A 84 1.65 -8.82 -6.57
C TYR A 84 1.93 -9.33 -5.16
N ILE A 85 3.13 -9.11 -4.62
CA ILE A 85 3.44 -9.44 -3.22
C ILE A 85 2.55 -8.63 -2.28
N GLY A 86 2.46 -7.30 -2.48
CA GLY A 86 1.67 -6.41 -1.62
C GLY A 86 0.18 -6.76 -1.63
N VAL A 87 -0.41 -6.85 -2.83
CA VAL A 87 -1.82 -7.20 -3.02
C VAL A 87 -2.10 -8.62 -2.52
N GLY A 88 -1.21 -9.58 -2.84
CA GLY A 88 -1.36 -10.98 -2.44
C GLY A 88 -1.30 -11.18 -0.92
N ALA A 89 -0.35 -10.53 -0.25
CA ALA A 89 -0.23 -10.59 1.21
C ALA A 89 -1.51 -10.05 1.88
N VAL A 90 -1.97 -8.89 1.45
CA VAL A 90 -3.21 -8.29 1.97
C VAL A 90 -4.42 -9.16 1.65
N TYR A 91 -4.52 -9.72 0.45
CA TYR A 91 -5.62 -10.62 0.06
C TYR A 91 -5.70 -11.86 0.95
N VAL A 92 -4.57 -12.53 1.19
CA VAL A 92 -4.49 -13.67 2.11
C VAL A 92 -4.92 -13.24 3.50
N GLY A 93 -4.43 -12.11 3.99
CA GLY A 93 -4.80 -11.55 5.29
C GLY A 93 -6.29 -11.32 5.44
N LEU A 94 -6.88 -10.56 4.51
CA LEU A 94 -8.31 -10.25 4.49
C LEU A 94 -9.17 -11.53 4.35
N THR A 95 -8.70 -12.53 3.62
CA THR A 95 -9.40 -13.81 3.47
C THR A 95 -9.43 -14.58 4.79
N ILE A 96 -8.30 -14.66 5.50
CA ILE A 96 -8.22 -15.37 6.79
C ILE A 96 -9.17 -14.73 7.80
N ILE A 97 -9.09 -13.40 7.98
CA ILE A 97 -9.96 -12.69 8.95
C ILE A 97 -11.43 -12.70 8.57
N ALA A 98 -11.77 -12.95 7.31
CA ALA A 98 -13.16 -13.07 6.88
C ALA A 98 -13.76 -14.45 7.21
N ILE A 99 -12.94 -15.50 7.30
CA ILE A 99 -13.42 -16.88 7.53
C ILE A 99 -13.57 -17.17 9.02
N ASP A 100 -12.64 -16.66 9.84
CA ASP A 100 -12.62 -16.96 11.28
C ASP A 100 -13.64 -16.13 12.07
N GLU A 101 -14.28 -16.77 13.05
CA GLU A 101 -14.92 -16.04 14.15
C GLU A 101 -13.87 -15.14 14.81
N PHE A 102 -14.25 -13.89 15.10
CA PHE A 102 -13.30 -12.89 15.58
C PHE A 102 -12.53 -13.38 16.82
N LYS A 103 -11.22 -13.56 16.64
CA LYS A 103 -10.26 -13.90 17.69
C LYS A 103 -9.07 -12.97 17.59
N ILE A 104 -8.78 -12.25 18.67
CA ILE A 104 -7.65 -11.30 18.70
C ILE A 104 -6.31 -11.98 18.33
N GLY A 105 -6.13 -13.23 18.75
CA GLY A 105 -4.94 -14.03 18.39
C GLY A 105 -4.82 -14.26 16.88
N ALA A 106 -5.93 -14.50 16.17
CA ALA A 106 -5.93 -14.68 14.73
C ALA A 106 -5.59 -13.37 13.99
N VAL A 107 -6.06 -12.22 14.48
CA VAL A 107 -5.68 -10.90 13.94
C VAL A 107 -4.20 -10.64 14.10
N ILE A 108 -3.62 -10.96 15.27
CA ILE A 108 -2.19 -10.77 15.52
C ILE A 108 -1.36 -11.69 14.62
N SER A 109 -1.64 -12.99 14.58
CA SER A 109 -0.88 -13.93 13.75
C SER A 109 -0.98 -13.60 12.26
N THR A 110 -2.18 -13.24 11.80
CA THR A 110 -2.41 -12.82 10.41
C THR A 110 -1.73 -11.49 10.11
N GLY A 111 -1.78 -10.53 11.04
CA GLY A 111 -1.11 -9.24 10.90
C GLY A 111 0.41 -9.36 10.81
N ILE A 112 1.01 -10.30 11.54
CA ILE A 112 2.45 -10.63 11.40
C ILE A 112 2.73 -11.18 10.00
N LEU A 113 1.94 -12.15 9.53
CA LEU A 113 2.07 -12.74 8.19
C LEU A 113 1.99 -11.67 7.09
N VAL A 114 0.93 -10.83 7.15
CA VAL A 114 0.71 -9.75 6.18
C VAL A 114 1.81 -8.70 6.28
N GLY A 115 2.25 -8.34 7.49
CA GLY A 115 3.33 -7.40 7.73
C GLY A 115 4.66 -7.84 7.13
N ILE A 116 5.00 -9.13 7.24
CA ILE A 116 6.17 -9.72 6.57
C ILE A 116 6.01 -9.63 5.05
N GLY A 117 4.82 -9.92 4.52
CA GLY A 117 4.54 -9.77 3.08
C GLY A 117 4.67 -8.33 2.60
N VAL A 118 4.14 -7.36 3.34
CA VAL A 118 4.26 -5.92 3.03
C VAL A 118 5.71 -5.45 3.09
N ALA A 119 6.47 -5.92 4.08
CA ALA A 119 7.91 -5.65 4.13
C ALA A 119 8.63 -6.28 2.92
N GLY A 120 8.28 -7.50 2.54
CA GLY A 120 8.79 -8.16 1.33
C GLY A 120 8.50 -7.36 0.07
N MET A 121 7.29 -6.82 -0.07
CA MET A 121 6.94 -5.89 -1.15
C MET A 121 7.87 -4.67 -1.13
N TYR A 122 8.05 -4.03 0.02
CA TYR A 122 8.92 -2.86 0.20
C TYR A 122 10.36 -3.12 -0.24
N TYR A 123 10.98 -4.20 0.25
CA TYR A 123 12.35 -4.53 -0.12
C TYR A 123 12.47 -4.90 -1.61
N SER A 124 11.49 -5.61 -2.17
CA SER A 124 11.47 -5.92 -3.62
C SER A 124 11.30 -4.68 -4.50
N SER A 125 10.59 -3.66 -4.01
CA SER A 125 10.47 -2.35 -4.67
C SER A 125 11.79 -1.57 -4.61
N LEU A 126 12.53 -1.64 -3.50
CA LEU A 126 13.87 -1.05 -3.41
C LEU A 126 14.85 -1.75 -4.36
N LEU A 127 14.74 -3.08 -4.52
CA LEU A 127 15.53 -3.83 -5.51
C LEU A 127 15.15 -3.51 -6.95
N SER A 128 13.95 -2.98 -7.20
CA SER A 128 13.55 -2.56 -8.55
C SER A 128 14.20 -1.24 -8.96
N MET A 129 14.70 -0.45 -8.01
CA MET A 129 15.41 0.79 -8.29
C MET A 129 16.75 0.53 -8.95
N GLN A 130 16.97 1.22 -10.05
CA GLN A 130 18.24 1.31 -10.76
C GLN A 130 18.76 2.72 -10.56
N ILE A 131 19.78 2.83 -9.72
CA ILE A 131 20.41 4.08 -9.33
C ILE A 131 21.92 3.92 -9.40
N GLN A 132 22.63 4.97 -9.80
CA GLN A 132 24.11 4.98 -9.83
C GLN A 132 24.67 5.28 -8.42
N ALA A 133 24.28 4.48 -7.43
CA ALA A 133 24.66 4.66 -6.03
C ALA A 133 24.73 3.32 -5.27
N ASP A 134 25.67 3.21 -4.33
CA ASP A 134 25.70 2.14 -3.35
C ASP A 134 24.71 2.40 -2.21
N ALA A 135 23.98 1.38 -1.79
CA ALA A 135 23.01 1.46 -0.71
C ALA A 135 23.62 0.96 0.61
N HIS A 136 23.84 1.87 1.55
CA HIS A 136 24.34 1.56 2.90
C HIS A 136 23.16 1.47 3.88
N TRP A 137 23.09 0.34 4.60
CA TRP A 137 21.95 0.01 5.44
C TRP A 137 22.25 0.19 6.92
N ASN A 138 21.36 0.89 7.62
CA ASN A 138 21.22 0.79 9.06
C ASN A 138 20.17 -0.28 9.39
N TRP A 139 20.64 -1.51 9.65
CA TRP A 139 19.78 -2.65 9.94
C TRP A 139 18.89 -2.47 11.18
N GLY A 140 19.29 -1.63 12.14
CA GLY A 140 18.45 -1.31 13.31
C GLY A 140 17.21 -0.51 12.94
N VAL A 141 17.37 0.51 12.08
CA VAL A 141 16.24 1.32 11.58
C VAL A 141 15.38 0.51 10.59
N ALA A 142 16.01 -0.36 9.78
CA ALA A 142 15.28 -1.29 8.92
C ALA A 142 14.41 -2.26 9.75
N ALA A 143 14.94 -2.83 10.85
CA ALA A 143 14.17 -3.66 11.76
C ALA A 143 13.00 -2.89 12.42
N LEU A 144 13.20 -1.61 12.77
CA LEU A 144 12.14 -0.76 13.28
C LEU A 144 11.01 -0.57 12.24
N SER A 145 11.35 -0.31 10.97
CA SER A 145 10.33 -0.21 9.91
C SER A 145 9.52 -1.50 9.74
N LEU A 146 10.14 -2.67 9.92
CA LEU A 146 9.43 -3.95 9.89
C LEU A 146 8.41 -4.08 11.03
N LEU A 147 8.78 -3.64 12.23
CA LEU A 147 7.86 -3.62 13.37
C LEU A 147 6.68 -2.66 13.14
N ILE A 148 6.94 -1.50 12.52
CA ILE A 148 5.88 -0.55 12.13
C ILE A 148 4.97 -1.19 11.07
N ALA A 149 5.54 -1.90 10.07
CA ALA A 149 4.76 -2.58 9.04
C ALA A 149 3.81 -3.64 9.62
N ILE A 150 4.32 -4.48 10.55
CA ILE A 150 3.52 -5.48 11.26
C ILE A 150 2.39 -4.80 12.06
N THR A 151 2.73 -3.73 12.78
CA THR A 151 1.75 -2.96 13.56
C THR A 151 0.66 -2.36 12.65
N ALA A 152 1.04 -1.78 11.51
CA ALA A 152 0.13 -1.24 10.52
C ALA A 152 -0.84 -2.32 10.01
N CYS A 153 -0.33 -3.51 9.71
CA CYS A 153 -1.13 -4.63 9.21
C CYS A 153 -2.10 -5.16 10.28
N ILE A 154 -1.66 -5.28 11.54
CA ILE A 154 -2.55 -5.66 12.65
C ILE A 154 -3.69 -4.64 12.79
N ILE A 155 -3.38 -3.35 12.75
CA ILE A 155 -4.38 -2.28 12.83
C ILE A 155 -5.34 -2.35 11.63
N ALA A 156 -4.82 -2.54 10.42
CA ALA A 156 -5.63 -2.61 9.20
C ALA A 156 -6.62 -3.76 9.25
N LEU A 157 -6.17 -4.96 9.64
CA LEU A 157 -7.02 -6.14 9.78
C LEU A 157 -8.03 -5.98 10.92
N TRP A 158 -7.63 -5.36 12.04
CA TRP A 158 -8.56 -5.08 13.13
C TRP A 158 -9.66 -4.12 12.70
N LEU A 159 -9.31 -3.02 12.03
CA LEU A 159 -10.26 -2.05 11.49
C LEU A 159 -11.20 -2.72 10.47
N ALA A 160 -10.66 -3.51 9.55
CA ALA A 160 -11.41 -4.23 8.53
C ALA A 160 -12.60 -5.03 9.06
N VAL A 161 -12.55 -5.52 10.31
CA VAL A 161 -13.64 -6.28 10.93
C VAL A 161 -14.40 -5.54 12.05
N HIS A 162 -13.86 -4.44 12.58
CA HIS A 162 -14.47 -3.70 13.71
C HIS A 162 -15.22 -2.43 13.29
N VAL A 163 -14.78 -1.74 12.24
CA VAL A 163 -15.40 -0.47 11.85
C VAL A 163 -16.50 -0.69 10.82
N SER A 164 -17.70 -0.21 11.15
CA SER A 164 -18.88 -0.32 10.28
C SER A 164 -19.40 1.05 9.82
N ARG A 165 -19.18 2.09 10.64
CA ARG A 165 -19.65 3.45 10.36
C ARG A 165 -18.64 4.20 9.51
N VAL A 166 -19.14 4.96 8.53
CA VAL A 166 -18.32 5.72 7.57
C VAL A 166 -17.31 6.65 8.25
N TRP A 167 -17.72 7.36 9.31
CA TRP A 167 -16.82 8.25 10.03
C TRP A 167 -15.68 7.49 10.76
N GLN A 168 -15.95 6.27 11.26
CA GLN A 168 -14.91 5.44 11.89
C GLN A 168 -13.93 4.93 10.84
N MET A 169 -14.43 4.57 9.65
CA MET A 169 -13.58 4.17 8.52
C MET A 169 -12.69 5.32 8.06
N LEU A 170 -13.21 6.56 8.04
CA LEU A 170 -12.42 7.73 7.66
C LEU A 170 -11.29 7.98 8.67
N ILE A 171 -11.59 7.93 9.97
CA ILE A 171 -10.57 8.06 11.02
C ILE A 171 -9.55 6.91 10.93
N GLY A 172 -10.03 5.68 10.75
CA GLY A 172 -9.19 4.50 10.57
C GLY A 172 -8.27 4.63 9.36
N ALA A 173 -8.77 5.14 8.24
CA ALA A 173 -8.00 5.35 7.02
C ALA A 173 -6.93 6.44 7.18
N MET A 174 -7.25 7.54 7.88
CA MET A 174 -6.24 8.56 8.22
C MET A 174 -5.14 7.99 9.12
N LEU A 175 -5.51 7.18 10.10
CA LEU A 175 -4.56 6.50 10.97
C LEU A 175 -3.68 5.52 10.19
N LEU A 176 -4.28 4.69 9.32
CA LEU A 176 -3.54 3.78 8.45
C LEU A 176 -2.59 4.53 7.52
N GLY A 177 -3.05 5.61 6.89
CA GLY A 177 -2.21 6.45 6.04
C GLY A 177 -1.01 7.01 6.81
N GLY A 178 -1.23 7.50 8.03
CA GLY A 178 -0.16 7.98 8.91
C GLY A 178 0.87 6.90 9.25
N VAL A 179 0.42 5.69 9.62
CA VAL A 179 1.33 4.59 9.97
C VAL A 179 2.05 4.03 8.74
N VAL A 180 1.40 3.96 7.57
CA VAL A 180 2.03 3.53 6.31
C VAL A 180 3.09 4.55 5.86
N CYS A 181 2.80 5.86 5.95
CA CYS A 181 3.79 6.92 5.77
C CYS A 181 4.94 6.82 6.76
N ALA A 182 4.66 6.60 8.04
CA ALA A 182 5.70 6.43 9.05
C ALA A 182 6.63 5.25 8.72
N MET A 183 6.06 4.10 8.34
CA MET A 183 6.84 2.92 7.91
C MET A 183 7.73 3.26 6.72
N HIS A 184 7.16 3.90 5.69
CA HIS A 184 7.87 4.30 4.47
C HIS A 184 9.09 5.16 4.76
N TYR A 185 8.88 6.30 5.43
CA TYR A 185 9.95 7.25 5.67
C TYR A 185 10.97 6.71 6.69
N THR A 186 10.57 5.78 7.57
CA THR A 186 11.50 5.05 8.43
C THR A 186 12.43 4.15 7.61
N VAL A 187 11.91 3.43 6.61
CA VAL A 187 12.78 2.60 5.75
C VAL A 187 13.69 3.46 4.87
N MET A 188 13.18 4.58 4.35
CA MET A 188 13.99 5.51 3.56
C MET A 188 15.10 6.15 4.41
N ALA A 189 14.86 6.38 5.71
CA ALA A 189 15.89 6.81 6.65
C ALA A 189 16.89 5.70 7.03
N ALA A 190 16.55 4.43 6.78
CA ALA A 190 17.46 3.30 7.01
C ALA A 190 18.48 3.10 5.88
N VAL A 191 18.26 3.71 4.71
CA VAL A 191 19.09 3.53 3.51
C VAL A 191 19.76 4.84 3.13
N GLU A 192 21.08 4.83 3.12
CA GLU A 192 21.88 5.91 2.56
C GLU A 192 22.39 5.53 1.17
N PHE A 193 21.98 6.28 0.14
CA PHE A 193 22.51 6.14 -1.21
C PHE A 193 23.76 6.99 -1.38
N VAL A 194 24.90 6.39 -1.68
CA VAL A 194 26.18 7.08 -1.94
C VAL A 194 26.51 6.96 -3.41
N TYR A 195 26.64 8.09 -4.12
CA TYR A 195 26.96 8.08 -5.56
C TYR A 195 28.25 7.32 -5.84
N ASN A 196 28.21 6.38 -6.79
CA ASN A 196 29.37 5.59 -7.18
C ASN A 196 29.55 5.62 -8.71
N PRO A 197 30.56 6.35 -9.23
CA PRO A 197 30.79 6.47 -10.68
C PRO A 197 31.26 5.17 -11.33
N ALA A 198 31.68 4.16 -10.56
CA ALA A 198 32.05 2.84 -11.09
C ALA A 198 30.82 1.99 -11.47
N LEU A 199 29.63 2.34 -10.97
CA LEU A 199 28.39 1.69 -11.36
C LEU A 199 27.93 2.15 -12.76
N PRO A 200 27.26 1.29 -13.54
CA PRO A 200 26.73 1.67 -14.85
C PRO A 200 25.88 2.94 -14.76
N ALA A 201 26.09 3.87 -15.69
CA ALA A 201 25.22 5.02 -15.83
C ALA A 201 23.80 4.53 -16.11
N VAL A 202 22.84 5.07 -15.37
CA VAL A 202 21.43 4.76 -15.56
C VAL A 202 20.96 5.51 -16.81
N ASN A 203 20.86 4.79 -17.93
CA ASN A 203 20.13 5.26 -19.11
C ASN A 203 18.63 5.20 -18.77
N ALA A 204 18.14 6.18 -18.03
CA ALA A 204 16.72 6.29 -17.77
C ALA A 204 16.02 6.35 -19.13
N ILE A 205 15.20 5.33 -19.46
CA ILE A 205 14.07 5.58 -20.34
C ILE A 205 13.39 6.79 -19.69
N ASN A 206 13.29 7.91 -20.40
CA ASN A 206 12.78 9.20 -19.92
C ASN A 206 11.28 9.15 -19.55
N VAL A 207 10.82 8.11 -18.85
CA VAL A 207 9.62 8.20 -18.03
C VAL A 207 10.05 9.02 -16.82
N THR A 208 9.83 10.32 -16.92
CA THR A 208 10.09 11.22 -15.80
C THR A 208 9.31 10.74 -14.57
N ALA A 209 9.82 11.04 -13.37
CA ALA A 209 9.12 10.79 -12.12
C ALA A 209 7.64 11.21 -12.17
N LEU A 210 7.36 12.30 -12.88
CA LEU A 210 6.02 12.80 -13.17
C LEU A 210 5.18 11.83 -13.99
N VAL A 211 5.66 11.32 -15.13
CA VAL A 211 4.89 10.38 -15.98
C VAL A 211 4.60 9.08 -15.24
N PHE A 212 5.56 8.57 -14.47
CA PHE A 212 5.36 7.36 -13.66
C PHE A 212 4.34 7.61 -12.54
N SER A 213 4.45 8.72 -11.80
CA SER A 213 3.49 9.12 -10.77
C SER A 213 2.08 9.29 -11.32
N LEU A 214 1.92 9.96 -12.47
CA LEU A 214 0.63 10.16 -13.13
C LEU A 214 0.01 8.85 -13.62
N SER A 215 0.84 7.92 -14.12
CA SER A 215 0.37 6.59 -14.55
C SER A 215 -0.18 5.80 -13.37
N ILE A 216 0.55 5.79 -12.24
CA ILE A 216 0.08 5.16 -10.99
C ILE A 216 -1.20 5.83 -10.50
N ALA A 217 -1.24 7.16 -10.40
CA ALA A 217 -2.41 7.90 -9.94
C ALA A 217 -3.65 7.64 -10.80
N THR A 218 -3.48 7.48 -12.11
CA THR A 218 -4.57 7.17 -13.04
C THR A 218 -5.10 5.76 -12.82
N LEU A 219 -4.22 4.78 -12.63
CA LEU A 219 -4.62 3.39 -12.31
C LEU A 219 -5.31 3.32 -10.95
N ASP A 220 -4.80 4.03 -9.95
CA ASP A 220 -5.41 4.13 -8.62
C ASP A 220 -6.81 4.72 -8.71
N MET A 221 -6.99 5.80 -9.47
CA MET A 221 -8.29 6.42 -9.69
C MET A 221 -9.28 5.45 -10.35
N LEU A 222 -8.84 4.67 -11.33
CA LEU A 222 -9.67 3.64 -11.97
C LEU A 222 -10.12 2.58 -10.95
N VAL A 223 -9.19 2.06 -10.13
CA VAL A 223 -9.51 1.09 -9.08
C VAL A 223 -10.51 1.66 -8.09
N VAL A 224 -10.31 2.90 -7.63
CA VAL A 224 -11.20 3.59 -6.69
C VAL A 224 -12.59 3.79 -7.30
N VAL A 225 -12.69 4.23 -8.55
CA VAL A 225 -13.97 4.41 -9.25
C VAL A 225 -14.72 3.09 -9.38
N LEU A 226 -14.04 2.02 -9.77
CA LEU A 226 -14.65 0.69 -9.87
C LEU A 226 -15.13 0.18 -8.50
N ALA A 227 -14.36 0.44 -7.44
CA ALA A 227 -14.74 0.05 -6.10
C ALA A 227 -15.95 0.84 -5.57
N ILE A 228 -16.01 2.15 -5.84
CA ILE A 228 -17.17 2.98 -5.52
C ILE A 228 -18.39 2.52 -6.32
N ALA A 229 -18.25 2.31 -7.63
CA ALA A 229 -19.34 1.85 -8.49
C ALA A 229 -19.92 0.51 -8.02
N GLN A 230 -19.04 -0.43 -7.64
CA GLN A 230 -19.45 -1.69 -7.03
C GLN A 230 -20.21 -1.46 -5.72
N SER A 231 -19.66 -0.66 -4.80
CA SER A 231 -20.29 -0.37 -3.51
C SER A 231 -21.67 0.31 -3.66
N VAL A 232 -21.83 1.22 -4.63
CA VAL A 232 -23.10 1.89 -4.94
C VAL A 232 -24.11 0.93 -5.56
N SER A 233 -23.68 0.12 -6.53
CA SER A 233 -24.52 -0.92 -7.15
C SER A 233 -25.11 -1.84 -6.08
N GLU A 234 -24.30 -2.21 -5.10
CA GLU A 234 -24.70 -3.07 -3.98
C GLU A 234 -25.67 -2.38 -3.02
N ALA A 235 -25.41 -1.12 -2.68
CA ALA A 235 -26.33 -0.34 -1.85
C ALA A 235 -27.71 -0.21 -2.50
N ASN A 236 -27.76 -0.09 -3.83
CA ASN A 236 -29.01 -0.05 -4.58
C ASN A 236 -29.71 -1.42 -4.60
N GLN A 237 -29.00 -2.51 -4.87
CA GLN A 237 -29.60 -3.85 -4.85
C GLN A 237 -30.24 -4.19 -3.50
N ARG A 238 -29.60 -3.84 -2.39
CA ARG A 238 -30.14 -4.06 -1.04
C ARG A 238 -31.44 -3.30 -0.78
N LYS A 239 -31.55 -2.07 -1.28
CA LYS A 239 -32.79 -1.27 -1.17
C LYS A 239 -33.93 -1.91 -1.94
N PHE A 240 -33.67 -2.39 -3.15
CA PHE A 240 -34.70 -3.05 -3.97
C PHE A 240 -35.15 -4.40 -3.43
N SER A 241 -34.25 -5.19 -2.83
CA SER A 241 -34.63 -6.47 -2.21
C SER A 241 -35.39 -6.33 -0.89
N ALA A 242 -35.44 -5.13 -0.32
CA ALA A 242 -36.14 -4.82 0.94
C ALA A 242 -37.55 -4.23 0.73
N LEU A 243 -37.96 -4.02 -0.53
CA LEU A 243 -39.30 -3.60 -0.96
C LEU A 243 -40.10 -4.80 -1.43
#